data_AF-E2Q2S2-F1
#
_entry.id   AF-E2Q2S2-F1
#
_cell.length_a   1.000
_cell.length_b   1.000
_cell.length_c   1.000
_cell.angle_alpha   90.00
_cell.angle_beta   90.00
_cell.angle_gamma   90.00
#
_symmetry.space_group_name_H-M   'P 1'
#
loop_
_entity.id
_entity.type
_entity.pdbx_description
1 polymer ?
#
loop_
_entity_poly.entity_id
_entity_poly.type
_entity_poly.pdbx_seq_one_letter_code
_entity_poly.pdbx_strand_id
1 'polypeptide(L)'
;MEMITGVGMTRVPRRALMIAAVSAALLTGCSSAAEPDRSAADRQNGGSSDSATAGKEAEGDEAGLPKAAVTVGTASSPCRLPVTFRMPESWRPEAVSIDPSLGGPPQQGTVRLVCEIDAKPAGMVGFLRVWQGKGHNPRQALDAFLTEAHAEESRFRTVTPGTAAEAAAAGTATKAGKLDAVEVTYVSADPDLAERKKERALAVAAPRGTVVVLDLGGMDTAEHERMLPAFRLALETLRARP
;
A
#
# COMPACT_ATOMS: atom_id res chain seq x y z
N MET A 1 -7.71 50.66 -53.47
CA MET A 1 -8.28 49.66 -54.39
C MET A 1 -8.77 48.51 -53.53
N GLU A 2 -10.08 48.32 -53.54
CA GLU A 2 -10.86 47.38 -52.74
C GLU A 2 -10.50 45.92 -53.05
N MET A 3 -10.58 45.02 -52.07
CA MET A 3 -11.75 44.14 -51.93
C MET A 3 -11.64 43.24 -50.70
N ILE A 4 -12.76 43.23 -49.96
CA ILE A 4 -13.14 42.37 -48.84
C ILE A 4 -13.68 41.05 -49.39
N THR A 5 -13.52 39.95 -48.63
CA THR A 5 -14.38 38.75 -48.47
C THR A 5 -13.53 37.47 -48.35
N GLY A 6 -13.81 36.48 -47.52
CA GLY A 6 -15.01 36.21 -46.74
C GLY A 6 -14.80 35.24 -45.58
N VAL A 7 -15.77 35.28 -44.68
CA VAL A 7 -15.95 34.46 -43.47
C VAL A 7 -16.53 33.09 -43.86
N GLY A 8 -15.99 32.02 -43.29
CA GLY A 8 -16.55 30.67 -43.36
C GLY A 8 -16.66 30.05 -41.97
N MET A 9 -17.66 30.48 -41.21
CA MET A 9 -18.00 29.93 -39.89
C MET A 9 -19.02 28.80 -40.05
N THR A 10 -18.59 27.55 -40.03
CA THR A 10 -19.50 26.38 -40.06
C THR A 10 -19.92 26.00 -38.64
N ARG A 11 -21.15 26.39 -38.29
CA ARG A 11 -21.88 25.94 -37.10
C ARG A 11 -22.40 24.52 -37.34
N VAL A 12 -22.12 23.59 -36.43
CA VAL A 12 -22.74 22.25 -36.39
C VAL A 12 -23.70 22.21 -35.18
N PRO A 13 -24.94 21.68 -35.35
CA PRO A 13 -26.05 21.95 -34.44
C PRO A 13 -26.01 21.15 -33.12
N ARG A 14 -26.40 21.84 -32.06
CA ARG A 14 -26.82 21.30 -30.76
C ARG A 14 -28.05 20.41 -30.94
N ARG A 15 -27.95 19.13 -30.62
CA ARG A 15 -29.11 18.26 -30.36
C ARG A 15 -29.36 18.22 -28.85
N ALA A 16 -30.38 18.94 -28.41
CA ALA A 16 -31.02 18.72 -27.12
C ALA A 16 -32.06 17.59 -27.29
N LEU A 17 -32.08 16.63 -26.37
CA LEU A 17 -33.24 15.77 -26.15
C LEU A 17 -33.50 15.70 -24.64
N MET A 18 -34.78 15.85 -24.30
CA MET A 18 -35.38 16.03 -22.99
C MET A 18 -35.55 14.72 -22.20
N ILE A 19 -35.32 14.83 -20.89
CA ILE A 19 -36.13 14.39 -19.72
C ILE A 19 -36.92 13.07 -19.81
N ALA A 20 -36.67 12.20 -18.82
CA ALA A 20 -37.73 11.46 -18.10
C ALA A 20 -37.35 11.27 -16.63
N ALA A 21 -38.16 11.84 -15.73
CA ALA A 21 -38.13 11.60 -14.29
C ALA A 21 -39.18 10.53 -13.94
N VAL A 22 -38.88 9.62 -13.01
CA VAL A 22 -39.88 8.87 -12.24
C VAL A 22 -39.38 8.67 -10.81
N SER A 23 -40.29 8.91 -9.88
CA SER A 23 -40.13 9.10 -8.44
C SER A 23 -40.36 7.83 -7.60
N ALA A 24 -39.95 7.94 -6.32
CA ALA A 24 -40.59 7.42 -5.10
C ALA A 24 -40.41 5.94 -4.67
N ALA A 25 -39.96 5.75 -3.42
CA ALA A 25 -40.73 5.15 -2.30
C ALA A 25 -39.78 4.86 -1.10
N LEU A 26 -39.92 5.55 0.05
CA LEU A 26 -40.68 5.19 1.29
C LEU A 26 -39.90 4.35 2.35
N LEU A 27 -39.56 5.04 3.44
CA LEU A 27 -39.69 4.71 4.89
C LEU A 27 -39.71 3.24 5.37
N THR A 28 -38.88 2.95 6.40
CA THR A 28 -39.10 2.11 7.63
C THR A 28 -37.74 1.66 8.18
N GLY A 29 -37.39 1.60 9.47
CA GLY A 29 -38.06 1.79 10.77
C GLY A 29 -36.98 1.85 11.89
N CYS A 30 -37.18 2.67 12.93
CA CYS A 30 -37.43 2.27 14.34
C CYS A 30 -36.41 1.26 14.94
N SER A 31 -35.52 1.68 15.85
CA SER A 31 -35.72 2.10 17.26
C SER A 31 -35.69 0.93 18.25
N SER A 32 -34.75 0.96 19.18
CA SER A 32 -35.01 0.64 20.60
C SER A 32 -33.94 1.29 21.47
N ALA A 33 -34.37 2.28 22.24
CA ALA A 33 -33.73 2.72 23.46
C ALA A 33 -34.30 1.89 24.62
N ALA A 34 -33.43 1.41 25.50
CA ALA A 34 -33.82 0.92 26.82
C ALA A 34 -32.63 1.04 27.79
N GLU A 35 -32.65 2.09 28.59
CA GLU A 35 -32.15 2.15 29.98
C GLU A 35 -33.26 2.90 30.77
N PRO A 36 -33.40 2.79 32.11
CA PRO A 36 -32.44 2.31 33.10
C PRO A 36 -33.02 1.43 34.24
N ASP A 37 -32.13 1.14 35.20
CA ASP A 37 -32.33 0.85 36.62
C ASP A 37 -32.69 -0.58 37.11
N ARG A 38 -31.73 -1.20 37.80
CA ARG A 38 -31.72 -1.27 39.29
C ARG A 38 -30.42 -1.90 39.83
N SER A 39 -29.67 -1.09 40.58
CA SER A 39 -28.61 -1.53 41.49
C SER A 39 -29.19 -2.01 42.83
N ALA A 40 -28.71 -3.15 43.32
CA ALA A 40 -28.33 -3.46 44.72
C ALA A 40 -28.05 -4.97 44.79
N ALA A 41 -26.79 -5.38 44.72
CA ALA A 41 -25.89 -5.61 45.86
C ALA A 41 -25.95 -7.06 46.36
N ASP A 42 -24.96 -7.86 45.98
CA ASP A 42 -24.26 -8.71 46.95
C ASP A 42 -22.80 -8.96 46.54
N ARG A 43 -21.98 -9.18 47.56
CA ARG A 43 -20.53 -8.98 47.66
C ARG A 43 -19.74 -10.18 47.16
N GLN A 44 -18.53 -9.96 46.62
CA GLN A 44 -17.28 -10.53 47.17
C GLN A 44 -16.01 -10.09 46.41
N ASN A 45 -15.23 -9.26 47.12
CA ASN A 45 -13.78 -9.21 47.33
C ASN A 45 -12.77 -9.96 46.41
N GLY A 46 -11.69 -9.25 46.08
CA GLY A 46 -10.41 -9.73 45.53
C GLY A 46 -10.11 -9.04 44.20
N GLY A 47 -9.23 -8.05 44.05
CA GLY A 47 -7.85 -7.99 44.54
C GLY A 47 -6.96 -7.85 43.31
N SER A 48 -6.05 -6.87 43.33
CA SER A 48 -5.07 -6.49 42.28
C SER A 48 -5.58 -5.65 41.10
N SER A 49 -5.39 -4.34 41.27
CA SER A 49 -5.06 -3.40 40.21
C SER A 49 -3.79 -3.87 39.48
N ASP A 50 -3.93 -4.26 38.23
CA ASP A 50 -2.87 -4.18 37.23
C ASP A 50 -3.49 -3.58 35.96
N SER A 51 -3.52 -2.25 35.93
CA SER A 51 -3.73 -1.48 34.71
C SER A 51 -2.52 -1.67 33.79
N ALA A 52 -2.59 -2.68 32.95
CA ALA A 52 -1.76 -2.80 31.76
C ALA A 52 -2.65 -3.12 30.56
N THR A 53 -3.54 -2.19 30.21
CA THR A 53 -4.11 -2.14 28.86
C THR A 53 -3.04 -1.62 27.91
N ALA A 54 -2.03 -2.45 27.66
CA ALA A 54 -1.24 -2.33 26.45
C ALA A 54 -2.19 -2.66 25.30
N GLY A 55 -2.62 -1.63 24.58
CA GLY A 55 -3.35 -1.77 23.32
C GLY A 55 -2.53 -2.64 22.38
N LYS A 56 -2.85 -3.92 22.34
CA LYS A 56 -2.40 -4.84 21.30
C LYS A 56 -3.38 -4.65 20.15
N GLU A 57 -3.24 -3.53 19.44
CA GLU A 57 -3.75 -3.41 18.07
C GLU A 57 -2.88 -4.34 17.22
N ALA A 58 -3.22 -5.62 17.24
CA ALA A 58 -2.79 -6.55 16.22
C ALA A 58 -3.60 -6.20 14.96
N GLU A 59 -3.17 -5.16 14.25
CA GLU A 59 -3.68 -4.87 12.91
C GLU A 59 -3.40 -6.05 11.99
N GLY A 60 -4.44 -6.81 11.65
CA GLY A 60 -4.48 -7.69 10.47
C GLY A 60 -3.56 -8.92 10.46
N ASP A 61 -2.98 -9.32 11.59
CA ASP A 61 -1.94 -10.37 11.59
C ASP A 61 -2.47 -11.83 11.55
N GLU A 62 -3.78 -12.03 11.71
CA GLU A 62 -4.38 -13.37 11.85
C GLU A 62 -4.66 -14.11 10.53
N ALA A 63 -4.60 -13.44 9.37
CA ALA A 63 -4.81 -14.12 8.08
C ALA A 63 -3.57 -14.93 7.68
N GLY A 64 -3.74 -16.17 7.24
CA GLY A 64 -2.63 -16.98 6.71
C GLY A 64 -1.98 -16.36 5.47
N LEU A 65 -0.71 -16.69 5.23
CA LEU A 65 0.03 -16.21 4.07
C LEU A 65 -0.49 -16.85 2.78
N PRO A 66 -0.64 -16.09 1.69
CA PRO A 66 -0.99 -16.65 0.39
C PRO A 66 0.15 -17.51 -0.17
N LYS A 67 -0.19 -18.43 -1.08
CA LYS A 67 0.80 -19.25 -1.78
C LYS A 67 1.72 -18.39 -2.64
N ALA A 68 3.03 -18.57 -2.46
CA ALA A 68 4.06 -17.86 -3.21
C ALA A 68 4.25 -18.43 -4.62
N ALA A 69 4.01 -17.64 -5.67
CA ALA A 69 4.07 -18.13 -7.06
C ALA A 69 4.99 -17.30 -7.96
N VAL A 70 4.87 -15.98 -7.94
CA VAL A 70 5.64 -15.07 -8.80
C VAL A 70 6.89 -14.61 -8.05
N THR A 71 8.05 -14.54 -8.71
CA THR A 71 9.28 -13.99 -8.12
C THR A 71 9.61 -12.66 -8.78
N VAL A 72 9.75 -11.60 -7.98
CA VAL A 72 10.10 -10.24 -8.40
C VAL A 72 11.59 -10.00 -8.15
N GLY A 73 12.24 -9.17 -8.97
CA GLY A 73 13.61 -8.71 -8.77
C GLY A 73 14.70 -9.50 -9.50
N THR A 74 14.38 -10.70 -10.00
CA THR A 74 15.32 -11.53 -10.79
C THR A 74 15.69 -10.87 -12.11
N ALA A 75 16.72 -11.37 -12.79
CA ALA A 75 17.12 -10.86 -14.11
C ALA A 75 16.04 -11.13 -15.20
N SER A 76 15.24 -12.18 -15.03
CA SER A 76 14.13 -12.54 -15.91
C SER A 76 12.81 -11.86 -15.53
N SER A 77 12.71 -11.30 -14.32
CA SER A 77 11.56 -10.51 -13.89
C SER A 77 11.48 -9.21 -14.70
N PRO A 78 10.26 -8.75 -15.06
CA PRO A 78 10.10 -7.43 -15.67
C PRO A 78 10.66 -6.35 -14.75
N CYS A 79 10.46 -6.48 -13.44
CA CYS A 79 11.06 -5.62 -12.43
C CYS A 79 12.40 -6.21 -11.98
N ARG A 80 13.52 -5.70 -12.50
CA ARG A 80 14.87 -6.10 -12.08
C ARG A 80 15.31 -5.26 -10.88
N LEU A 81 15.58 -5.89 -9.75
CA LEU A 81 15.83 -5.20 -8.48
C LEU A 81 17.06 -5.79 -7.76
N PRO A 82 17.77 -5.03 -6.92
CA PRO A 82 18.88 -5.55 -6.10
C PRO A 82 18.42 -6.44 -4.93
N VAL A 83 17.12 -6.67 -4.82
CA VAL A 83 16.48 -7.60 -3.87
C VAL A 83 15.50 -8.46 -4.64
N THR A 84 15.14 -9.62 -4.10
CA THR A 84 14.10 -10.50 -4.64
C THR A 84 13.07 -10.79 -3.57
N PHE A 85 11.80 -10.90 -3.97
CA PHE A 85 10.71 -11.34 -3.10
C PHE A 85 9.67 -12.09 -3.95
N ARG A 86 8.73 -12.76 -3.29
CA ARG A 86 7.66 -13.52 -3.93
C ARG A 86 6.32 -12.85 -3.72
N MET A 87 5.43 -13.04 -4.70
CA MET A 87 4.06 -12.57 -4.71
C MET A 87 3.09 -13.72 -5.04
N PRO A 88 1.78 -13.58 -4.71
CA PRO A 88 0.76 -14.52 -5.15
C PRO A 88 0.62 -14.56 -6.68
N GLU A 89 0.06 -15.64 -7.20
CA GLU A 89 -0.09 -15.86 -8.64
C GLU A 89 -0.98 -14.83 -9.33
N SER A 90 -1.86 -14.12 -8.61
CA SER A 90 -2.76 -13.11 -9.16
C SER A 90 -2.19 -11.68 -9.12
N TRP A 91 -0.95 -11.50 -8.65
CA TRP A 91 -0.27 -10.21 -8.64
C TRP A 91 0.70 -10.10 -9.81
N ARG A 92 0.67 -9.00 -10.57
CA ARG A 92 1.41 -8.85 -11.84
C ARG A 92 2.48 -7.76 -11.73
N PRO A 93 3.78 -8.12 -11.66
CA PRO A 93 4.85 -7.14 -11.67
C PRO A 93 5.04 -6.54 -13.06
N GLU A 94 5.12 -5.21 -13.12
CA GLU A 94 5.33 -4.43 -14.33
C GLU A 94 6.39 -3.36 -14.08
N ALA A 95 7.36 -3.25 -15.00
CA ALA A 95 8.40 -2.23 -14.88
C ALA A 95 7.83 -0.86 -15.24
N VAL A 96 8.14 0.14 -14.42
CA VAL A 96 7.78 1.52 -14.74
C VAL A 96 8.83 2.07 -15.69
N SER A 97 8.41 2.33 -16.93
CA SER A 97 9.23 2.96 -17.96
C SER A 97 8.51 4.21 -18.46
N ILE A 98 8.99 5.38 -18.03
CA ILE A 98 8.49 6.67 -18.48
C ILE A 98 9.53 7.30 -19.40
N ASP A 99 9.07 7.90 -20.49
CA ASP A 99 9.92 8.64 -21.41
C ASP A 99 10.68 9.76 -20.65
N PRO A 100 12.02 9.83 -20.73
CA PRO A 100 12.79 10.88 -20.07
C PRO A 100 12.37 12.30 -20.43
N SER A 101 11.84 12.52 -21.63
CA SER A 101 11.32 13.82 -22.07
C SER A 101 10.05 14.25 -21.33
N LEU A 102 9.35 13.31 -20.68
CA LEU A 102 8.17 13.56 -19.85
C LEU A 102 8.51 13.70 -18.36
N GLY A 103 9.80 13.88 -18.02
CA GLY A 103 10.26 14.05 -16.64
C GLY A 103 10.77 12.77 -15.97
N GLY A 104 10.76 11.65 -16.67
CA GLY A 104 11.21 10.35 -16.16
C GLY A 104 10.26 9.75 -15.11
N PRO A 105 10.67 8.66 -14.43
CA PRO A 105 9.82 7.99 -13.45
C PRO A 105 9.48 8.90 -12.27
N PRO A 106 8.26 8.78 -11.69
CA PRO A 106 7.89 9.50 -10.48
C PRO A 106 8.97 9.40 -9.40
N GLN A 107 9.21 10.51 -8.72
CA GLN A 107 10.14 10.58 -7.60
C GLN A 107 9.35 10.90 -6.34
N GLN A 108 9.68 10.21 -5.25
CA GLN A 108 9.14 10.47 -3.94
C GLN A 108 10.29 10.55 -2.93
N GLY A 109 10.59 11.75 -2.43
CA GLY A 109 11.77 12.03 -1.63
C GLY A 109 13.06 11.66 -2.37
N THR A 110 13.81 10.70 -1.85
CA THR A 110 15.11 10.27 -2.39
C THR A 110 15.02 9.04 -3.31
N VAL A 111 13.83 8.50 -3.55
CA VAL A 111 13.61 7.27 -4.31
C VAL A 111 12.73 7.51 -5.53
N ARG A 112 12.89 6.69 -6.56
CA ARG A 112 12.11 6.75 -7.82
C ARG A 112 11.33 5.47 -8.03
N LEU A 113 10.13 5.58 -8.57
CA LEU A 113 9.29 4.43 -8.89
C LEU A 113 9.95 3.62 -10.01
N VAL A 114 10.17 2.33 -9.77
CA VAL A 114 10.81 1.43 -10.75
C VAL A 114 9.94 0.25 -11.14
N CYS A 115 8.93 -0.08 -10.34
CA CYS A 115 8.02 -1.19 -10.59
C CYS A 115 6.70 -0.98 -9.87
N GLU A 116 5.62 -1.43 -10.49
CA GLU A 116 4.31 -1.59 -9.87
C GLU A 116 3.92 -3.06 -9.96
N ILE A 117 3.39 -3.61 -8.88
CA ILE A 117 2.80 -4.95 -8.87
C ILE A 117 1.28 -4.77 -8.78
N ASP A 118 0.59 -5.01 -9.90
CA ASP A 118 -0.86 -4.82 -10.04
C ASP A 118 -1.63 -5.92 -9.29
N ALA A 119 -2.53 -5.50 -8.40
CA ALA A 119 -3.39 -6.36 -7.60
C ALA A 119 -4.78 -6.58 -8.23
N LYS A 120 -5.11 -5.92 -9.35
CA LYS A 120 -6.41 -6.05 -10.06
C LYS A 120 -6.76 -7.47 -10.46
N PRO A 121 -5.84 -8.31 -10.95
CA PRO A 121 -6.18 -9.70 -11.24
C PRO A 121 -6.49 -10.52 -9.98
N ALA A 122 -6.18 -10.00 -8.78
CA ALA A 122 -6.58 -10.56 -7.49
C ALA A 122 -7.91 -9.97 -6.96
N GLY A 123 -8.58 -9.10 -7.71
CA GLY A 123 -9.85 -8.45 -7.33
C GLY A 123 -9.70 -7.19 -6.48
N MET A 124 -8.52 -6.55 -6.46
CA MET A 124 -8.22 -5.32 -5.70
C MET A 124 -7.74 -4.23 -6.65
N VAL A 125 -8.01 -2.95 -6.42
CA VAL A 125 -7.63 -1.86 -7.33
C VAL A 125 -6.20 -1.35 -7.08
N GLY A 126 -5.73 -1.48 -5.84
CA GLY A 126 -4.41 -1.02 -5.40
C GLY A 126 -3.21 -1.72 -6.04
N PHE A 127 -2.02 -1.25 -5.64
CA PHE A 127 -0.73 -1.76 -6.11
C PHE A 127 0.22 -1.95 -4.93
N LEU A 128 1.19 -2.85 -5.10
CA LEU A 128 2.45 -2.76 -4.36
C LEU A 128 3.44 -2.01 -5.25
N ARG A 129 3.89 -0.83 -4.83
CA ARG A 129 4.86 -0.03 -5.57
C ARG A 129 6.26 -0.28 -5.05
N VAL A 130 7.22 -0.36 -5.97
CA VAL A 130 8.64 -0.50 -5.65
C VAL A 130 9.39 0.74 -6.09
N TRP A 131 10.01 1.38 -5.11
CA TRP A 131 10.84 2.54 -5.30
C TRP A 131 12.30 2.20 -5.05
N GLN A 132 13.21 2.86 -5.77
CA GLN A 132 14.64 2.65 -5.64
C GLN A 132 15.39 3.98 -5.58
N GLY A 133 16.37 4.06 -4.69
CA GLY A 133 17.27 5.21 -4.55
C GLY A 133 18.66 4.80 -4.09
N LYS A 134 19.58 5.75 -4.02
CA LYS A 134 20.91 5.55 -3.46
C LYS A 134 20.86 5.73 -1.94
N GLY A 135 21.59 4.91 -1.20
CA GLY A 135 21.69 5.03 0.26
C GLY A 135 21.94 3.69 0.95
N HIS A 136 22.11 3.75 2.26
CA HIS A 136 22.28 2.57 3.13
C HIS A 136 21.43 2.65 4.40
N ASN A 137 20.64 3.73 4.58
CA ASN A 137 19.83 3.95 5.75
C ASN A 137 18.34 3.86 5.37
N PRO A 138 17.66 2.73 5.65
CA PRO A 138 16.25 2.55 5.33
C PRO A 138 15.35 3.57 6.05
N ARG A 139 15.67 3.91 7.30
CA ARG A 139 14.88 4.86 8.09
C ARG A 139 14.89 6.25 7.46
N GLN A 140 16.08 6.73 7.10
CA GLN A 140 16.22 8.03 6.43
C GLN A 140 15.47 8.08 5.10
N ALA A 141 15.49 6.98 4.33
CA ALA A 141 14.74 6.91 3.08
C ALA A 141 13.22 7.00 3.32
N LEU A 142 12.69 6.31 4.34
CA LEU A 142 11.28 6.42 4.72
C LEU A 142 10.91 7.82 5.21
N ASP A 143 11.73 8.44 6.06
CA ASP A 143 11.42 9.80 6.55
C ASP A 143 11.29 10.79 5.38
N ALA A 144 12.17 10.70 4.36
CA ALA A 144 12.06 11.50 3.14
C ALA A 144 10.83 11.13 2.29
N PHE A 145 10.54 9.84 2.15
CA PHE A 145 9.40 9.33 1.39
C PHE A 145 8.05 9.79 1.96
N LEU A 146 7.91 9.79 3.28
CA LEU A 146 6.67 10.12 4.00
C LEU A 146 6.32 11.61 3.95
N THR A 147 7.31 12.48 3.76
CA THR A 147 7.08 13.94 3.65
C THR A 147 6.22 14.26 2.42
N GLU A 148 6.53 13.63 1.29
CA GLU A 148 5.79 13.82 0.03
C GLU A 148 4.52 12.94 -0.02
N ALA A 149 4.40 11.94 0.85
CA ALA A 149 3.18 11.11 0.99
C ALA A 149 2.05 11.77 1.78
N HIS A 150 2.26 12.99 2.31
CA HIS A 150 1.38 13.64 3.28
C HIS A 150 1.04 12.73 4.46
N ALA A 151 2.06 12.03 4.99
CA ALA A 151 1.88 11.02 6.01
C ALA A 151 1.61 11.63 7.40
N GLU A 152 0.55 11.15 8.04
CA GLU A 152 0.18 11.41 9.42
C GLU A 152 0.24 10.11 10.23
N GLU A 153 0.27 10.23 11.57
CA GLU A 153 0.16 9.10 12.50
C GLU A 153 1.19 7.96 12.27
N SER A 154 2.35 8.30 11.68
CA SER A 154 3.39 7.34 11.31
C SER A 154 3.94 6.56 12.51
N ARG A 155 3.96 5.23 12.41
CA ARG A 155 4.58 4.32 13.38
C ARG A 155 5.60 3.43 12.71
N PHE A 156 6.84 3.51 13.18
CA PHE A 156 7.96 2.74 12.65
C PHE A 156 8.22 1.50 13.49
N ARG A 157 8.62 0.41 12.83
CA ARG A 157 9.18 -0.77 13.47
C ARG A 157 10.37 -1.30 12.68
N THR A 158 11.40 -1.75 13.39
CA THR A 158 12.46 -2.56 12.77
C THR A 158 11.90 -3.95 12.49
N VAL A 159 12.13 -4.46 11.28
CA VAL A 159 11.72 -5.81 10.91
C VAL A 159 12.93 -6.61 10.45
N THR A 160 12.85 -7.92 10.57
CA THR A 160 13.84 -8.83 9.96
C THR A 160 13.16 -9.51 8.78
N PRO A 161 13.37 -9.04 7.54
CA PRO A 161 12.81 -9.69 6.37
C PRO A 161 13.38 -11.10 6.24
N GLY A 162 12.54 -11.98 5.73
CA GLY A 162 12.99 -13.32 5.38
C GLY A 162 12.73 -14.45 6.37
N THR A 163 11.94 -14.22 7.41
CA THR A 163 11.85 -15.18 8.51
C THR A 163 10.93 -16.38 8.28
N ALA A 164 10.00 -16.37 7.32
CA ALA A 164 8.93 -17.39 7.32
C ALA A 164 9.11 -18.63 6.42
N ALA A 165 10.12 -18.71 5.56
CA ALA A 165 10.18 -19.82 4.58
C ALA A 165 11.58 -20.32 4.23
N GLU A 166 12.60 -19.96 4.99
CA GLU A 166 13.99 -20.33 4.69
C GLU A 166 14.41 -21.72 5.18
N ALA A 167 13.57 -22.39 5.97
CA ALA A 167 13.85 -23.73 6.48
C ALA A 167 13.13 -24.87 5.74
N ALA A 168 12.03 -24.61 5.03
CA ALA A 168 11.15 -25.68 4.54
C ALA A 168 11.25 -25.99 3.03
N ALA A 169 11.66 -25.04 2.18
CA ALA A 169 11.49 -25.19 0.72
C ALA A 169 12.78 -25.28 -0.11
N ALA A 170 13.94 -24.92 0.45
CA ALA A 170 15.21 -24.99 -0.27
C ALA A 170 16.20 -25.82 0.53
N GLY A 171 16.53 -27.04 0.07
CA GLY A 171 17.67 -27.82 0.55
C GLY A 171 19.04 -27.17 0.32
N THR A 172 19.06 -25.86 0.09
CA THR A 172 20.21 -24.96 -0.01
C THR A 172 19.90 -23.76 0.86
N ALA A 173 20.41 -23.79 2.09
CA ALA A 173 20.48 -22.60 2.95
C ALA A 173 21.50 -21.62 2.35
N THR A 174 21.14 -20.94 1.27
CA THR A 174 21.82 -19.70 0.91
C THR A 174 21.35 -18.66 1.90
N LYS A 175 22.20 -18.36 2.89
CA LYS A 175 22.03 -17.30 3.89
C LYS A 175 21.12 -16.19 3.35
N ALA A 176 19.90 -16.03 3.88
CA ALA A 176 19.27 -14.73 3.90
C ALA A 176 20.32 -13.77 4.41
N GLY A 177 20.83 -12.91 3.53
CA GLY A 177 21.48 -11.72 4.01
C GLY A 177 20.45 -11.04 4.91
N LYS A 178 20.77 -10.90 6.20
CA LYS A 178 19.97 -10.07 7.10
C LYS A 178 19.93 -8.69 6.46
N LEU A 179 18.80 -8.35 5.84
CA LEU A 179 18.60 -7.03 5.25
C LEU A 179 18.24 -6.10 6.40
N ASP A 180 18.96 -5.00 6.54
CA ASP A 180 18.53 -3.92 7.42
C ASP A 180 17.25 -3.34 6.85
N ALA A 181 16.17 -3.41 7.65
CA ALA A 181 14.85 -3.08 7.19
C ALA A 181 14.03 -2.35 8.26
N VAL A 182 13.26 -1.37 7.81
CA VAL A 182 12.33 -0.61 8.64
C VAL A 182 11.00 -0.59 7.92
N GLU A 183 9.94 -0.93 8.64
CA GLU A 183 8.56 -0.81 8.18
C GLU A 183 7.92 0.39 8.88
N VAL A 184 7.03 1.07 8.17
CA VAL A 184 6.19 2.14 8.68
C VAL A 184 4.74 1.89 8.28
N THR A 185 3.84 2.07 9.22
CA THR A 185 2.40 2.25 8.97
C THR A 185 2.08 3.72 9.14
N TYR A 186 1.25 4.28 8.28
CA TYR A 186 0.87 5.69 8.34
C TYR A 186 -0.52 5.90 7.74
N VAL A 187 -1.08 7.09 7.99
CA VAL A 187 -2.30 7.55 7.32
C VAL A 187 -1.87 8.56 6.26
N SER A 188 -2.16 8.29 4.99
CA SER A 188 -2.02 9.28 3.93
C SER A 188 -3.21 10.25 4.01
N ALA A 189 -2.91 11.54 4.11
CA ALA A 189 -3.89 12.63 4.18
C ALA A 189 -3.56 13.66 3.09
N ASP A 190 -3.68 13.25 1.83
CA ASP A 190 -3.47 14.13 0.68
C ASP A 190 -4.51 15.27 0.72
N PRO A 191 -4.11 16.56 0.79
CA PRO A 191 -5.04 17.68 0.91
C PRO A 191 -5.96 17.84 -0.31
N ASP A 192 -5.59 17.28 -1.46
CA ASP A 192 -6.40 17.31 -2.68
C ASP A 192 -7.45 16.17 -2.69
N LEU A 193 -7.33 15.20 -1.78
CA LEU A 193 -8.27 14.09 -1.61
C LEU A 193 -8.96 14.19 -0.24
N ALA A 194 -10.29 14.15 -0.24
CA ALA A 194 -11.04 14.19 1.03
C ALA A 194 -10.83 12.95 1.90
N GLU A 195 -10.33 11.85 1.32
CA GLU A 195 -10.20 10.57 1.98
C GLU A 195 -8.83 10.38 2.62
N ARG A 196 -8.84 10.10 3.92
CA ARG A 196 -7.67 9.61 4.66
C ARG A 196 -7.64 8.09 4.59
N LYS A 197 -6.48 7.51 4.30
CA LYS A 197 -6.35 6.05 4.19
C LYS A 197 -5.08 5.53 4.83
N LYS A 198 -5.15 4.32 5.40
CA LYS A 198 -3.97 3.62 5.91
C LYS A 198 -3.11 3.14 4.75
N GLU A 199 -1.80 3.31 4.91
CA GLU A 199 -0.78 2.77 4.04
C GLU A 199 0.37 2.16 4.86
N ARG A 200 1.21 1.39 4.17
CA ARG A 200 2.31 0.67 4.80
C ARG A 200 3.47 0.57 3.84
N ALA A 201 4.63 1.00 4.30
CA ALA A 201 5.86 0.93 3.51
C ALA A 201 6.97 0.20 4.26
N LEU A 202 7.84 -0.47 3.52
CA LEU A 202 9.05 -1.14 3.99
C LEU A 202 10.23 -0.60 3.21
N ALA A 203 11.22 -0.03 3.89
CA ALA A 203 12.51 0.25 3.29
C ALA A 203 13.53 -0.83 3.67
N VAL A 204 14.36 -1.22 2.72
CA VAL A 204 15.49 -2.13 2.92
C VAL A 204 16.78 -1.58 2.33
N ALA A 205 17.88 -1.75 3.08
CA ALA A 205 19.21 -1.52 2.56
C ALA A 205 19.60 -2.70 1.68
N ALA A 206 19.86 -2.43 0.41
CA ALA A 206 20.22 -3.41 -0.60
C ALA A 206 21.70 -3.27 -1.00
N PRO A 207 22.29 -4.30 -1.65
CA PRO A 207 23.67 -4.26 -2.09
C PRO A 207 24.02 -3.03 -2.94
N ARG A 208 25.32 -2.68 -2.96
CA ARG A 208 25.88 -1.57 -3.75
C ARG A 208 25.33 -0.19 -3.37
N GLY A 209 24.99 0.01 -2.09
CA GLY A 209 24.53 1.30 -1.58
C GLY A 209 23.20 1.73 -2.18
N THR A 210 22.27 0.78 -2.31
CA THR A 210 20.91 1.05 -2.80
C THR A 210 19.93 0.93 -1.63
N VAL A 211 18.89 1.76 -1.61
CA VAL A 211 17.71 1.52 -0.79
C VAL A 211 16.54 1.19 -1.71
N VAL A 212 15.76 0.18 -1.32
CA VAL A 212 14.51 -0.19 -1.98
C VAL A 212 13.36 0.04 -1.00
N VAL A 213 12.31 0.73 -1.43
CA VAL A 213 11.07 0.93 -0.66
C VAL A 213 9.95 0.15 -1.33
N LEU A 214 9.30 -0.74 -0.60
CA LEU A 214 8.05 -1.40 -0.98
C LEU A 214 6.91 -0.66 -0.31
N ASP A 215 6.02 -0.06 -1.08
CA ASP A 215 4.91 0.76 -0.59
C ASP A 215 3.56 0.16 -1.00
N LEU A 216 2.74 -0.15 0.00
CA LEU A 216 1.44 -0.79 -0.16
C LEU A 216 0.31 0.24 -0.02
N GLY A 217 -0.18 0.69 -1.18
CA GLY A 217 -1.34 1.59 -1.28
C GLY A 217 -2.57 0.86 -1.80
N GLY A 218 -3.67 0.89 -1.03
CA GLY A 218 -5.01 0.56 -1.49
C GLY A 218 -5.76 1.79 -2.02
N MET A 219 -6.90 1.56 -2.66
CA MET A 219 -7.86 2.64 -2.96
C MET A 219 -8.31 3.33 -1.67
N ASP A 220 -8.65 2.54 -0.66
CA ASP A 220 -9.10 2.96 0.67
C ASP A 220 -8.41 2.11 1.75
N THR A 221 -8.73 2.39 3.02
CA THR A 221 -8.22 1.62 4.18
C THR A 221 -8.64 0.15 4.13
N ALA A 222 -9.87 -0.15 3.72
CA ALA A 222 -10.38 -1.52 3.71
C ALA A 222 -9.67 -2.39 2.66
N GLU A 223 -9.39 -1.81 1.49
CA GLU A 223 -8.61 -2.46 0.44
C GLU A 223 -7.15 -2.64 0.87
N HIS A 224 -6.53 -1.62 1.47
CA HIS A 224 -5.19 -1.75 2.04
C HIS A 224 -5.10 -2.95 2.99
N GLU A 225 -6.05 -3.09 3.92
CA GLU A 225 -6.10 -4.20 4.87
C GLU A 225 -6.27 -5.57 4.19
N ARG A 226 -7.08 -5.65 3.12
CA ARG A 226 -7.20 -6.88 2.30
C ARG A 226 -5.90 -7.24 1.57
N MET A 227 -5.05 -6.27 1.26
CA MET A 227 -3.79 -6.48 0.54
C MET A 227 -2.63 -6.92 1.46
N LEU A 228 -2.75 -6.75 2.78
CA LEU A 228 -1.69 -7.07 3.75
C LEU A 228 -1.15 -8.50 3.69
N PRO A 229 -1.94 -9.58 3.42
CA PRO A 229 -1.38 -10.93 3.30
C PRO A 229 -0.35 -11.06 2.18
N ALA A 230 -0.56 -10.40 1.03
CA ALA A 230 0.40 -10.40 -0.07
C ALA A 230 1.67 -9.60 0.28
N PHE A 231 1.53 -8.49 0.98
CA PHE A 231 2.66 -7.70 1.47
C PHE A 231 3.51 -8.45 2.50
N ARG A 232 2.87 -9.17 3.44
CA ARG A 232 3.59 -10.02 4.40
C ARG A 232 4.35 -11.15 3.71
N LEU A 233 3.74 -11.79 2.70
CA LEU A 233 4.47 -12.76 1.86
C LEU A 233 5.72 -12.14 1.22
N ALA A 234 5.61 -10.92 0.69
CA ALA A 234 6.75 -10.21 0.12
C ALA A 234 7.86 -10.00 1.16
N LEU A 235 7.53 -9.49 2.35
CA LEU A 235 8.47 -9.27 3.45
C LEU A 235 9.19 -10.57 3.89
N GLU A 236 8.44 -11.66 4.02
CA GLU A 236 8.96 -12.95 4.49
C GLU A 236 9.79 -13.71 3.44
N THR A 237 9.62 -13.38 2.17
CA THR A 237 10.39 -13.95 1.07
C THR A 237 11.44 -12.99 0.52
N LEU A 238 11.56 -11.79 1.11
CA LEU A 238 12.50 -10.76 0.71
C LEU A 238 13.94 -11.18 1.00
N ARG A 239 14.84 -11.05 0.02
CA ARG A 239 16.25 -11.40 0.10
C ARG A 239 17.10 -10.42 -0.70
N ALA A 240 18.37 -10.25 -0.32
CA ALA A 240 19.35 -9.61 -1.19
C ALA A 240 19.48 -10.41 -2.48
N ARG A 241 19.55 -9.74 -3.63
CA ARG A 241 19.94 -10.40 -4.88
C ARG A 241 21.47 -10.60 -4.86
N PRO A 242 21.96 -11.82 -5.10
CA PRO A 242 23.41 -12.09 -5.18
C PRO A 242 24.08 -11.29 -6.32
#